data_AF-A0A524JUN7-F1
#
_entry.id   AF-A0A524JUN7-F1
#
_cell.length_a   1.000
_cell.length_b   1.000
_cell.length_c   1.000
_cell.angle_alpha   90.00
_cell.angle_beta   90.00
_cell.angle_gamma   90.00
#
_symmetry.space_group_name_H-M   'P 1'
#
loop_
_entity.id
_entity.type
_entity.pdbx_description
1 polymer ?
#
loop_
_entity_poly.entity_id
_entity_poly.type
_entity_poly.pdbx_seq_one_letter_code
_entity_poly.pdbx_strand_id
1 'polypeptide(L)'
;MSKTDYIRITGILELSSSSENTDVTFNIEHSSDQDFNKSKVGVFTLRLSDIMDTKGFHNNDIELIASQLTEQILVRERDEERTLNIFHLEGLPLDQWLISNTPILKQ
;
A
#
# COMPACT_ATOMS: atom_id res chain seq x y z
N MET A 1 19.13 11.72 -8.82
CA MET A 1 17.66 11.83 -8.82
C MET A 1 17.13 10.42 -8.57
N SER A 2 16.28 10.23 -7.57
CA SER A 2 15.54 8.97 -7.41
C SER A 2 14.67 8.75 -8.64
N LYS A 3 14.58 7.51 -9.11
CA LYS A 3 13.69 7.14 -10.20
C LYS A 3 12.27 7.01 -9.65
N THR A 4 11.27 7.27 -10.46
CA THR A 4 9.88 6.99 -10.09
C THR A 4 9.52 5.60 -10.57
N ASP A 5 8.89 4.82 -9.71
CA ASP A 5 8.30 3.54 -10.04
C ASP A 5 6.78 3.61 -9.85
N TYR A 6 6.07 2.80 -10.62
CA TYR A 6 4.63 2.67 -10.59
C TYR A 6 4.30 1.35 -9.91
N ILE A 7 3.48 1.44 -8.86
CA ILE A 7 3.02 0.29 -8.12
C ILE A 7 1.51 0.23 -8.24
N ARG A 8 0.98 -0.94 -8.57
CA ARG A 8 -0.45 -1.18 -8.64
C ARG A 8 -0.80 -2.23 -7.61
N ILE A 9 -1.66 -1.90 -6.65
CA ILE A 9 -2.25 -2.89 -5.77
C ILE A 9 -3.42 -3.54 -6.52
N THR A 10 -3.34 -4.85 -6.74
CA THR A 10 -4.29 -5.62 -7.56
C THR A 10 -5.28 -6.43 -6.74
N GLY A 11 -5.12 -6.45 -5.41
CA GLY A 11 -6.04 -7.12 -4.51
C GLY A 11 -5.45 -7.32 -3.11
N ILE A 12 -6.30 -7.76 -2.18
CA ILE A 12 -5.91 -8.15 -0.84
C ILE A 12 -5.61 -9.66 -0.85
N LEU A 13 -4.40 -10.04 -0.46
CA LEU A 13 -4.00 -11.45 -0.35
C LEU A 13 -4.42 -12.01 1.02
N GLU A 14 -4.14 -11.28 2.08
CA GLU A 14 -4.40 -11.71 3.46
C GLU A 14 -4.63 -10.50 4.37
N LEU A 15 -5.60 -10.63 5.28
CA LEU A 15 -5.82 -9.72 6.39
C LEU A 15 -5.74 -10.54 7.68
N SER A 16 -4.63 -10.43 8.39
CA SER A 16 -4.45 -11.11 9.67
C SER A 16 -4.65 -10.10 10.79
N SER A 17 -5.60 -10.37 11.69
CA SER A 17 -5.84 -9.55 12.87
C SER A 17 -5.67 -10.42 14.11
N SER A 18 -4.60 -10.17 14.84
CA SER A 18 -4.35 -10.75 16.17
C SER A 18 -4.69 -9.72 17.25
N SER A 19 -4.69 -10.12 18.52
CA SER A 19 -4.89 -9.21 19.64
C SER A 19 -3.78 -8.16 19.81
N GLU A 20 -2.64 -8.37 19.15
CA GLU A 20 -1.44 -7.54 19.30
C GLU A 20 -1.06 -6.78 18.02
N ASN A 21 -1.48 -7.25 16.84
CA ASN A 21 -1.18 -6.63 15.55
C ASN A 21 -2.22 -6.97 14.49
N THR A 22 -2.45 -6.01 13.58
CA THR A 22 -3.11 -6.26 12.30
C THR A 22 -2.06 -6.18 11.19
N ASP A 23 -1.91 -7.23 10.40
CA ASP A 23 -1.06 -7.20 9.20
C ASP A 23 -1.94 -7.31 7.97
N VAL A 24 -1.65 -6.49 6.96
CA VAL A 24 -2.36 -6.54 5.68
C VAL A 24 -1.38 -6.84 4.56
N THR A 25 -1.64 -7.90 3.82
CA THR A 25 -0.82 -8.33 2.69
C THR A 25 -1.57 -8.09 1.39
N PHE A 26 -0.93 -7.36 0.48
CA PHE A 26 -1.46 -6.94 -0.81
C PHE A 26 -0.71 -7.62 -1.95
N ASN A 27 -1.45 -8.01 -2.99
CA ASN A 27 -0.85 -8.34 -4.28
C ASN A 27 -0.51 -7.03 -5.00
N ILE A 28 0.71 -6.96 -5.54
CA ILE A 28 1.17 -5.78 -6.27
C ILE A 28 1.73 -6.14 -7.64
N GLU A 29 1.65 -5.19 -8.56
CA GLU A 29 2.50 -5.13 -9.73
C GLU A 29 3.41 -3.90 -9.61
N HIS A 30 4.67 -4.07 -10.00
CA HIS A 30 5.68 -3.03 -10.04
C HIS A 30 6.15 -2.82 -11.48
N SER A 31 6.29 -1.57 -11.90
CA SER A 31 6.89 -1.22 -13.17
C SER A 31 7.58 0.13 -13.12
N SER A 32 8.66 0.30 -13.87
CA SER A 32 9.27 1.61 -14.08
C SER A 32 8.62 2.41 -15.24
N ASP A 33 7.54 1.88 -15.80
CA ASP A 33 6.76 2.42 -16.92
C ASP A 33 5.28 2.53 -16.49
N GLN A 34 4.65 3.67 -16.78
CA GLN A 34 3.29 3.97 -16.33
C GLN A 34 2.22 3.03 -16.90
N ASP A 35 2.46 2.47 -18.09
CA ASP A 35 1.53 1.59 -18.77
C ASP A 35 1.70 0.13 -18.34
N PHE A 36 2.65 -0.17 -17.45
CA PHE A 36 2.93 -1.52 -16.93
C PHE A 36 3.29 -2.54 -18.03
N ASN A 37 3.76 -2.08 -19.20
CA ASN A 37 4.15 -2.93 -20.34
C ASN A 37 5.23 -3.97 -20.00
N LYS A 38 6.05 -3.70 -18.99
CA LYS A 38 7.05 -4.61 -18.42
C LYS A 38 6.94 -4.60 -16.90
N SER A 39 5.81 -5.07 -16.38
CA SER A 39 5.59 -5.19 -14.95
C SER A 39 6.17 -6.48 -14.37
N LYS A 40 6.39 -6.48 -13.06
CA LYS A 40 6.71 -7.65 -12.25
C LYS A 40 5.67 -7.76 -11.14
N VAL A 41 5.14 -8.96 -10.94
CA VAL A 41 4.23 -9.24 -9.83
C VAL A 41 5.03 -9.42 -8.55
N GLY A 42 4.48 -8.95 -7.44
CA GLY A 42 5.04 -9.10 -6.11
C GLY A 42 3.97 -9.09 -5.04
N VAL A 43 4.43 -9.14 -3.79
CA VAL A 43 3.59 -9.07 -2.61
C VAL A 43 4.17 -8.01 -1.68
N PHE A 44 3.30 -7.23 -1.06
CA PHE A 44 3.66 -6.22 -0.07
C PHE A 44 2.84 -6.45 1.20
N THR A 45 3.51 -6.62 2.33
CA THR A 45 2.85 -6.72 3.64
C THR A 45 3.11 -5.46 4.44
N LEU A 46 2.03 -4.76 4.79
CA LEU A 46 2.05 -3.70 5.77
C LEU A 46 1.94 -4.34 7.16
N ARG A 47 3.08 -4.53 7.82
CA ARG A 47 3.15 -5.04 9.19
C ARG A 47 3.05 -3.91 10.18
N LEU A 48 1.92 -3.76 10.85
CA LEU A 48 1.72 -2.61 11.73
C LEU A 48 2.75 -2.59 12.87
N SER A 49 3.17 -3.76 13.36
CA SER A 49 4.22 -3.89 14.37
C SER A 49 5.56 -3.31 13.97
N ASP A 50 6.05 -3.68 12.79
CA ASP A 50 7.36 -3.24 12.28
C ASP A 50 7.36 -1.73 11.99
N ILE A 51 6.17 -1.13 11.85
CA ILE A 51 5.98 0.28 11.55
C ILE A 51 5.80 1.13 12.81
N MET A 52 5.47 0.55 13.97
CA MET A 52 5.31 1.28 15.24
C MET A 52 6.57 2.05 15.65
N ASP A 53 7.75 1.66 15.16
CA ASP A 53 9.02 2.35 15.40
C ASP A 53 9.29 3.53 14.43
N THR A 54 8.37 3.80 13.49
CA THR A 54 8.53 4.85 12.49
C THR A 54 8.29 6.22 13.10
N LYS A 55 9.33 7.05 13.17
CA LYS A 55 9.26 8.40 13.75
C LYS A 55 8.22 9.26 13.03
N GLY A 56 7.26 9.79 13.79
CA GLY A 56 6.34 10.85 13.34
C GLY A 56 4.90 10.41 13.06
N PHE A 57 4.57 9.12 13.23
CA PHE A 57 3.22 8.60 13.08
C PHE A 57 2.79 7.86 14.34
N HIS A 58 1.52 8.02 14.74
CA HIS A 58 0.96 7.27 15.85
C HIS A 58 0.34 5.96 15.34
N ASN A 59 0.21 4.96 16.22
CA ASN A 59 -0.36 3.65 15.90
C ASN A 59 -1.71 3.76 15.17
N ASN A 60 -2.59 4.63 15.67
CA ASN A 60 -3.92 4.85 15.09
C ASN A 60 -3.85 5.38 13.64
N ASP A 61 -2.80 6.13 13.27
CA ASP A 61 -2.66 6.68 11.91
C ASP A 61 -2.35 5.56 10.91
N ILE A 62 -1.54 4.57 11.31
CA ILE A 62 -1.12 3.47 10.44
C ILE A 62 -2.25 2.45 10.27
N GLU A 63 -2.97 2.14 11.36
CA GLU A 63 -4.20 1.31 11.30
C GLU A 63 -5.24 1.91 10.35
N LEU A 64 -5.41 3.23 10.42
CA LEU A 64 -6.35 3.97 9.57
C LEU A 64 -5.97 3.90 8.09
N ILE A 65 -4.68 4.03 7.77
CA ILE A 65 -4.15 3.87 6.41
C ILE A 65 -4.44 2.45 5.90
N ALA A 66 -4.16 1.41 6.70
CA ALA A 66 -4.39 0.02 6.33
C ALA A 66 -5.88 -0.25 6.04
N SER A 67 -6.77 0.26 6.89
CA SER A 67 -8.23 0.13 6.75
C SER A 67 -8.73 0.80 5.47
N GLN A 68 -8.26 2.02 5.15
CA GLN A 68 -8.68 2.74 3.95
C GLN A 68 -8.19 2.14 2.65
N LEU A 69 -6.94 1.68 2.61
CA LEU A 69 -6.43 0.98 1.45
C LEU A 69 -7.26 -0.27 1.16
N THR A 70 -7.60 -1.01 2.22
CA THR A 70 -8.47 -2.19 2.13
C THR A 70 -9.85 -1.83 1.59
N GLU A 71 -10.50 -0.80 2.13
CA GLU A 71 -11.82 -0.36 1.69
C GLU A 71 -11.82 0.10 0.22
N GLN A 72 -10.83 0.89 -0.19
CA GLN A 72 -10.73 1.36 -1.57
C GLN A 72 -10.52 0.24 -2.57
N ILE A 73 -9.73 -0.78 -2.22
CA ILE A 73 -9.56 -1.97 -3.06
C ILE A 73 -10.90 -2.70 -3.20
N LEU A 74 -11.60 -2.93 -2.09
CA LEU A 74 -12.90 -3.61 -2.10
C LEU A 74 -13.96 -2.84 -2.90
N VAL A 75 -13.95 -1.50 -2.85
CA VAL A 75 -14.81 -0.66 -3.68
C VAL A 75 -14.44 -0.81 -5.16
N ARG A 76 -13.17 -0.63 -5.53
CA ARG A 76 -12.71 -0.75 -6.93
C ARG A 76 -12.92 -2.14 -7.54
N GLU A 77 -12.88 -3.21 -6.75
CA GLU A 77 -13.25 -4.56 -7.20
C GLU A 77 -14.73 -4.65 -7.59
N ARG A 78 -15.61 -3.91 -6.93
CA ARG A 78 -17.05 -3.82 -7.28
C ARG A 78 -17.27 -2.96 -8.52
N ASP A 79 -16.40 -1.97 -8.74
CA ASP A 79 -16.53 -0.93 -9.78
C ASP A 79 -15.81 -1.30 -11.10
N GLU A 80 -15.37 -2.55 -11.24
CA GLU A 80 -14.64 -3.11 -12.40
C GLU A 80 -13.18 -2.64 -12.61
N GLU A 81 -12.71 -1.57 -11.95
CA GLU A 81 -11.32 -1.09 -12.09
C GLU A 81 -10.26 -2.00 -11.43
N ARG A 82 -10.68 -2.91 -10.52
CA ARG A 82 -9.90 -4.00 -9.87
C ARG A 82 -8.56 -3.63 -9.22
N THR A 83 -8.12 -2.37 -9.29
CA THR A 83 -6.72 -2.01 -9.01
C THR A 83 -6.58 -0.58 -8.50
N LEU A 84 -5.71 -0.38 -7.51
CA LEU A 84 -5.33 0.93 -6.98
C LEU A 84 -3.91 1.27 -7.46
N ASN A 85 -3.75 2.38 -8.18
CA ASN A 85 -2.46 2.81 -8.72
C ASN A 85 -1.76 3.80 -7.77
N ILE A 86 -0.46 3.58 -7.56
CA ILE A 86 0.41 4.32 -6.64
C ILE A 86 1.67 4.78 -7.38
N PHE A 87 2.02 6.05 -7.21
CA PHE A 87 3.23 6.65 -7.76
C PHE A 87 4.33 6.65 -6.70
N HIS A 88 5.23 5.69 -6.77
CA HIS A 88 6.23 5.43 -5.75
C HIS A 88 7.61 6.00 -6.14
N LEU A 89 8.37 6.49 -5.17
CA LEU A 89 9.76 6.92 -5.40
C LEU A 89 10.72 5.78 -5.10
N GLU A 90 11.46 5.33 -6.12
CA GLU A 90 12.45 4.25 -5.99
C GLU A 90 13.49 4.62 -4.92
N GLY A 91 13.75 3.68 -4.01
CA GLY A 91 14.68 3.84 -2.89
C GLY A 91 14.04 4.22 -1.55
N LEU A 92 12.77 4.61 -1.52
CA LEU A 92 12.00 4.70 -0.27
C LEU A 92 11.21 3.39 -0.07
N PRO A 93 11.27 2.70 1.07
CA PRO A 93 10.41 1.55 1.33
C PRO A 93 8.92 1.90 1.14
N LEU A 94 8.13 1.00 0.53
CA LEU A 94 6.74 1.29 0.15
C LEU A 94 5.85 1.61 1.36
N ASP A 95 6.05 0.92 2.48
CA ASP A 95 5.45 1.22 3.78
C ASP A 95 5.76 2.66 4.22
N GLN A 96 7.03 3.07 4.20
CA GLN A 96 7.44 4.44 4.54
C GLN A 96 6.89 5.48 3.55
N TRP A 97 6.85 5.14 2.26
CA TRP A 97 6.26 5.99 1.24
C TRP A 97 4.77 6.16 1.50
N LEU A 98 4.04 5.07 1.78
CA LEU A 98 2.62 5.12 2.13
C LEU A 98 2.44 6.00 3.35
N ILE A 99 3.13 5.73 4.45
CA ILE A 99 3.04 6.56 5.65
C ILE A 99 3.27 8.05 5.36
N SER A 100 4.29 8.37 4.55
CA SER A 100 4.69 9.77 4.24
C SER A 100 3.86 10.45 3.14
N ASN A 101 3.31 9.69 2.20
CA ASN A 101 2.67 10.14 0.95
C ASN A 101 1.28 9.56 0.76
N THR A 102 0.69 9.04 1.83
CA THR A 102 -0.74 8.76 1.91
C THR A 102 -1.41 9.96 2.61
N PRO A 103 -1.74 11.04 1.90
CA PRO A 103 -2.79 11.96 2.32
C PRO A 103 -4.19 11.32 2.34
N ILE A 104 -4.35 10.00 2.14
CA ILE A 104 -5.56 9.30 1.62
C ILE A 104 -6.68 9.07 2.66
N LEU A 105 -6.78 9.96 3.65
CA LEU A 105 -8.09 10.37 4.17
C LEU A 105 -8.66 11.62 3.50
N LYS A 106 -7.87 12.37 2.75
CA LYS A 106 -8.28 13.64 2.16
C LYS A 106 -9.09 13.36 0.90
N GLN A 107 -10.36 13.02 1.19
CA GLN A 107 -11.62 13.27 0.48
C GLN A 107 -11.52 13.66 -0.99
#